data_AF-A0A537S4Y3-F1
#
_entry.id   AF-A0A537S4Y3-F1
#
_cell.length_a   1.000
_cell.length_b   1.000
_cell.length_c   1.000
_cell.angle_alpha   90.00
_cell.angle_beta   90.00
_cell.angle_gamma   90.00
#
_symmetry.space_group_name_H-M   'P 1'
#
loop_
_entity.id
_entity.type
_entity.pdbx_description
1 polymer ?
#
loop_
_entity_poly.entity_id
_entity_poly.type
_entity_poly.pdbx_seq_one_letter_code
_entity_poly.pdbx_strand_id
1 'polypeptide(L)' 'GGRFLARGSAVKAYEAGLLQRVVIIEFDSVDKATAAHDSAGYQEALKVLGKGADRDLRIVEGV' A
#
# COMPACT_ATOMS: atom_id res chain seq x y z
N GLY A 1 -4.61 12.00 3.01
CA GLY A 1 -3.44 12.80 3.39
C GLY A 1 -2.16 11.98 3.43
N GLY A 2 -1.94 11.08 2.47
CA GLY A 2 -0.65 10.40 2.30
C GLY A 2 0.04 10.92 1.05
N ARG A 3 1.37 10.86 1.01
CA ARG A 3 2.21 11.28 -0.11
C ARG A 3 2.78 10.05 -0.80
N PHE A 4 2.59 9.93 -2.11
CA PHE A 4 3.18 8.82 -2.87
C PHE A 4 4.68 9.04 -3.05
N LEU A 5 5.49 8.11 -2.56
CA LEU A 5 6.92 8.04 -2.82
C LEU A 5 7.24 7.17 -4.04
N ALA A 6 6.45 6.10 -4.23
CA ALA A 6 6.52 5.25 -5.42
C ALA A 6 5.14 4.70 -5.76
N ARG A 7 4.85 4.57 -7.06
CA ARG A 7 3.60 3.96 -7.56
C ARG A 7 3.78 3.43 -8.99
N GLY A 8 4.08 2.15 -9.13
CA GLY A 8 4.30 1.54 -10.45
C GLY A 8 4.74 0.09 -10.37
N SER A 9 4.98 -0.54 -11.52
CA SER A 9 5.62 -1.87 -11.56
C SER A 9 7.09 -1.77 -11.14
N ALA A 10 7.56 -2.72 -10.35
CA ALA A 10 8.97 -2.79 -9.98
C ALA A 10 9.85 -2.90 -11.23
N VAL A 11 10.87 -2.05 -11.32
CA VAL A 11 11.82 -2.03 -12.46
C VAL A 11 12.83 -3.17 -12.33
N LYS A 12 13.15 -3.57 -11.10
CA LYS A 12 14.03 -4.69 -10.77
C LYS A 12 13.58 -5.32 -9.46
N ALA A 13 13.77 -6.62 -9.31
CA ALA A 13 13.52 -7.37 -8.09
C ALA A 13 14.71 -8.28 -7.78
N TYR A 14 14.90 -8.58 -6.50
CA TYR A 14 15.94 -9.46 -5.97
C TYR A 14 15.30 -10.47 -5.00
N GLU A 15 16.00 -11.58 -4.72
CA GLU A 15 15.53 -12.68 -3.86
C GLU A 15 14.09 -13.13 -4.16
N ALA A 16 13.16 -13.00 -3.21
CA ALA A 16 11.76 -13.35 -3.35
C ALA A 16 10.89 -12.21 -3.93
N GLY A 17 11.51 -11.12 -4.37
CA GLY A 17 10.82 -9.97 -4.94
C GLY A 17 10.17 -10.30 -6.28
N LEU A 18 8.97 -9.76 -6.51
CA LEU A 18 8.23 -9.91 -7.75
C LEU A 18 8.31 -8.63 -8.59
N LEU A 19 8.42 -8.78 -9.91
CA LEU A 19 8.31 -7.66 -10.88
C LEU A 19 6.84 -7.25 -11.08
N GLN A 20 6.18 -6.88 -9.97
CA GLN A 20 4.78 -6.49 -9.92
C GLN A 20 4.61 -5.07 -9.37
N ARG A 21 3.36 -4.63 -9.27
CA ARG A 21 3.03 -3.28 -8.81
C ARG A 21 3.39 -3.08 -7.35
N VAL A 22 4.19 -2.05 -7.06
CA VAL A 22 4.54 -1.59 -5.72
C VAL A 22 4.03 -0.17 -5.53
N VAL A 23 3.51 0.10 -4.34
CA VAL A 23 3.07 1.43 -3.92
C VAL A 23 3.66 1.73 -2.55
N ILE A 24 4.37 2.85 -2.45
CA ILE A 24 4.93 3.35 -1.19
C ILE A 24 4.28 4.71 -0.93
N ILE A 25 3.65 4.84 0.24
CA ILE A 25 2.95 6.04 0.66
C ILE A 25 3.48 6.46 2.03
N GLU A 26 3.95 7.69 2.13
CA GLU A 26 4.34 8.31 3.39
C GLU A 26 3.14 8.99 4.04
N PHE A 27 3.02 8.84 5.35
CA PHE A 27 2.06 9.54 6.19
C PHE A 27 2.79 10.20 7.35
N ASP A 28 2.22 11.27 7.91
CA ASP A 28 2.84 11.99 9.03
C ASP A 28 2.86 11.19 10.34
N SER A 29 2.08 10.10 10.44
CA SER A 29 2.09 9.18 11.59
C SER A 29 1.53 7.81 11.23
N VAL A 30 1.85 6.80 12.05
CA VAL A 30 1.27 5.45 11.96
C VAL A 30 -0.25 5.48 12.12
N ASP A 31 -0.77 6.30 13.03
CA ASP A 31 -2.23 6.46 13.21
C ASP A 31 -2.93 6.95 11.95
N LYS A 32 -2.34 7.92 11.23
CA LYS A 32 -2.90 8.43 9.97
C LYS A 32 -2.85 7.37 8.87
N ALA A 33 -1.79 6.58 8.80
CA ALA A 33 -1.70 5.47 7.83
C ALA A 33 -2.75 4.40 8.12
N THR A 34 -2.93 4.05 9.41
CA THR A 34 -3.90 3.05 9.88
C THR A 34 -5.32 3.53 9.62
N ALA A 35 -5.64 4.77 10.01
CA ALA A 35 -6.95 5.37 9.75
C ALA A 35 -7.28 5.47 8.25
N ALA A 36 -6.28 5.65 7.38
CA ALA A 36 -6.50 5.64 5.94
C ALA A 36 -6.90 4.24 5.43
N HIS A 37 -6.23 3.18 5.90
CA HIS A 37 -6.58 1.80 5.57
C HIS A 37 -7.95 1.40 6.14
N ASP A 38 -8.25 1.78 7.37
CA ASP A 38 -9.48 1.37 8.07
C ASP A 38 -10.69 2.26 7.71
N SER A 39 -10.47 3.31 6.91
CA SER A 39 -11.54 4.19 6.46
C SER A 39 -12.60 3.45 5.64
N ALA A 40 -13.86 3.86 5.81
CA ALA A 40 -14.98 3.27 5.06
C ALA A 40 -14.74 3.30 3.54
N GLY A 41 -14.19 4.39 3.00
CA GLY A 41 -13.89 4.49 1.58
C GLY A 41 -12.84 3.48 1.11
N TYR A 42 -11.82 3.19 1.90
CA TYR A 42 -10.84 2.16 1.57
C TYR A 42 -11.45 0.76 1.67
N GLN A 43 -12.28 0.49 2.68
CA GLN A 43 -12.97 -0.80 2.83
C GLN A 43 -13.95 -1.08 1.67
N GLU A 44 -14.67 -0.08 1.18
CA GLU A 44 -15.48 -0.22 -0.03
C GLU A 44 -14.62 -0.50 -1.26
N ALA A 45 -13.46 0.16 -1.39
CA ALA A 45 -12.52 -0.13 -2.47
C ALA A 45 -11.98 -1.58 -2.40
N LEU A 46 -11.79 -2.15 -1.21
CA LEU A 46 -11.41 -3.57 -1.05
C LEU A 46 -12.52 -4.52 -1.51
N LYS A 47 -13.78 -4.20 -1.22
CA LYS A 47 -14.93 -4.99 -1.70
C LYS A 47 -14.99 -5.02 -3.22
N VAL A 48 -14.77 -3.86 -3.85
CA VAL A 48 -14.71 -3.75 -5.32
C VAL A 48 -13.51 -4.51 -5.88
N LEU A 49 -12.36 -4.47 -5.19
CA LEU A 49 -11.17 -5.21 -5.61
C LEU A 49 -11.39 -6.72 -5.58
N GLY A 50 -12.09 -7.25 -4.57
CA GLY A 50 -12.40 -8.67 -4.45
C GLY A 50 -11.16 -9.55 -4.58
N LYS A 51 -11.19 -10.52 -5.51
CA LYS A 51 -10.06 -11.40 -5.84
C LYS A 51 -9.20 -10.88 -7.01
N GLY A 52 -9.31 -9.59 -7.34
CA GLY A 52 -8.60 -8.98 -8.46
C GLY A 52 -7.10 -8.86 -8.26
N ALA A 53 -6.60 -8.97 -7.02
CA ALA A 53 -5.18 -9.00 -6.70
C ALA A 53 -4.91 -9.62 -5.33
N ASP A 54 -3.84 -10.40 -5.22
CA ASP A 54 -3.22 -10.74 -3.94
C ASP A 54 -2.26 -9.61 -3.55
N ARG A 55 -2.41 -9.07 -2.34
CA ARG A 55 -1.65 -7.90 -1.90
C ARG A 55 -1.02 -8.14 -0.54
N ASP A 56 0.26 -7.80 -0.46
CA ASP A 56 0.99 -7.65 0.79
C ASP A 56 1.03 -6.16 1.15
N LEU A 57 0.30 -5.76 2.18
CA LEU A 57 0.23 -4.39 2.68
C LEU A 57 0.76 -4.35 4.10
N ARG A 58 1.71 -3.46 4.35
CA ARG A 58 2.36 -3.28 5.65
C ARG A 58 2.44 -1.79 5.98
N ILE A 59 2.18 -1.46 7.24
CA ILE A 59 2.47 -0.13 7.81
C ILE A 59 3.74 -0.31 8.65
N VAL A 60 4.74 0.53 8.39
CA VAL A 60 6.05 0.47 9.05
C VAL A 60 6.34 1.87 9.59
N GLU A 61 6.74 1.95 10.86
CA GLU A 61 7.18 3.20 11.46
C GLU A 61 8.54 3.63 10.89
N GLY A 62 8.70 4.94 10.64
CA GLY A 62 9.98 5.50 10.22
C GLY A 62 11.01 5.47 11.36
N VAL A 63 12.29 5.58 11.01
CA VAL A 63 13.40 5.69 11.98
C VAL A 63 13.59 7.15 12.39
#